data_AF-A0A9C8U1S5-F1
#
_entry.id   AF-A0A9C8U1S5-F1
#
_cell.length_a   1.000
_cell.length_b   1.000
_cell.length_c   1.000
_cell.angle_alpha   90.00
_cell.angle_beta   90.00
_cell.angle_gamma   90.00
#
_symmetry.space_group_name_H-M   'P 1'
#
loop_
_entity.id
_entity.type
_entity.pdbx_description
1 polymer ?
#
loop_
_entity_poly.entity_id
_entity_poly.type
_entity_poly.pdbx_seq_one_letter_code
_entity_poly.pdbx_strand_id
1 'polypeptide(L)'
;MNKWKQLEEQLSGVFGSATIRAGGHKVTFRKQLDGEKLVIRVGVDGWIKGAWMSVDEHGHPEHPEGRFYRPHRYRACKLKSYPSLKKVFGKKQADEMTALRTVQVSPYWNSPRTLISHLKKHFPDMELVSSEVAS
;
A
#
# COMPACT_ATOMS: atom_id res chain seq x y z
N MET A 1 -14.05 -19.51 -10.28
CA MET A 1 -13.52 -18.91 -9.03
C MET A 1 -13.18 -17.45 -9.29
N ASN A 2 -13.49 -16.51 -8.39
CA ASN A 2 -13.22 -15.08 -8.61
C ASN A 2 -11.71 -14.78 -8.47
N LYS A 3 -11.13 -13.93 -9.34
CA LYS A 3 -9.71 -13.52 -9.30
C LYS A 3 -9.26 -13.02 -7.92
N TRP A 4 -10.14 -12.33 -7.20
CA TRP A 4 -9.81 -11.86 -5.85
C TRP A 4 -9.64 -12.98 -4.83
N LYS A 5 -10.45 -14.04 -4.96
CA LYS A 5 -10.39 -15.22 -4.10
C LYS A 5 -9.14 -16.06 -4.40
N GLN A 6 -8.81 -16.22 -5.69
CA GLN A 6 -7.56 -16.85 -6.12
C GLN A 6 -6.33 -16.13 -5.57
N LEU A 7 -6.32 -14.79 -5.62
CA LEU A 7 -5.22 -14.00 -5.04
C LEU A 7 -5.11 -14.19 -3.52
N GLU A 8 -6.24 -14.24 -2.81
CA GLU A 8 -6.28 -14.50 -1.36
C GLU A 8 -5.73 -15.89 -1.02
N GLU A 9 -6.11 -16.90 -1.80
CA GLU A 9 -5.63 -18.28 -1.66
C GLU A 9 -4.13 -18.40 -1.97
N GLN A 10 -3.64 -17.77 -3.06
CA GLN A 10 -2.21 -17.74 -3.40
C GLN A 10 -1.37 -17.04 -2.32
N LEU A 11 -1.93 -16.04 -1.65
CA LEU A 11 -1.31 -15.34 -0.53
C LEU A 11 -1.68 -15.95 0.83
N SER A 12 -2.28 -17.13 0.88
CA SER A 12 -2.52 -17.87 2.12
C SER A 12 -1.21 -18.49 2.65
N GLY A 13 -1.19 -18.87 3.94
CA GLY A 13 0.00 -19.45 4.57
C GLY A 13 1.16 -18.47 4.80
N VAL A 14 2.34 -19.00 5.12
CA VAL A 14 3.55 -18.21 5.50
C VAL A 14 4.39 -17.82 4.28
N PHE A 15 4.42 -18.65 3.24
CA PHE A 15 5.27 -18.46 2.05
C PHE A 15 4.48 -18.22 0.76
N GLY A 16 3.23 -17.76 0.88
CA GLY A 16 2.36 -17.46 -0.25
C GLY A 16 2.97 -16.41 -1.19
N SER A 17 2.76 -16.59 -2.48
CA SER A 17 3.18 -15.64 -3.51
C SER A 17 2.18 -15.57 -4.64
N ALA A 18 2.07 -14.41 -5.27
CA ALA A 18 1.16 -14.17 -6.37
C ALA A 18 1.76 -13.14 -7.33
N THR A 19 1.35 -13.19 -8.59
CA THR A 19 1.74 -12.18 -9.59
C THR A 19 0.51 -11.69 -10.32
N ILE A 20 0.42 -10.38 -10.53
CA ILE A 20 -0.63 -9.76 -11.34
C ILE A 20 -0.03 -8.92 -12.47
N ARG A 21 -0.86 -8.62 -13.47
CA ARG A 21 -0.66 -7.52 -14.41
C ARG A 21 -1.69 -6.44 -14.16
N ALA A 22 -1.24 -5.21 -13.96
CA ALA A 22 -2.10 -4.06 -13.68
C ALA A 22 -1.40 -2.77 -14.07
N GLY A 23 -2.13 -1.82 -14.67
CA GLY A 23 -1.59 -0.50 -14.99
C GLY A 23 -0.31 -0.52 -15.85
N GLY A 24 -0.15 -1.52 -16.72
CA GLY A 24 1.05 -1.70 -17.54
C GLY A 24 2.23 -2.39 -16.86
N HIS A 25 2.13 -2.72 -15.57
CA HIS A 25 3.21 -3.32 -14.79
C HIS A 25 2.94 -4.79 -14.44
N LYS A 26 4.03 -5.57 -14.32
CA LYS A 26 4.03 -6.88 -13.67
C LYS A 26 4.30 -6.68 -12.18
N VAL A 27 3.33 -6.98 -11.34
CA VAL A 27 3.45 -6.78 -9.89
C VAL A 27 3.51 -8.12 -9.19
N THR A 28 4.56 -8.33 -8.39
CA THR A 28 4.78 -9.54 -7.62
C THR A 28 4.51 -9.30 -6.15
N PHE A 29 3.80 -10.23 -5.53
CA PHE A 29 3.49 -10.25 -4.10
C PHE A 29 4.15 -11.47 -3.50
N ARG A 30 4.99 -11.28 -2.49
CA ARG A 30 5.65 -12.38 -1.79
C ARG A 30 5.53 -12.22 -0.29
N LYS A 31 4.98 -13.23 0.39
CA LYS A 31 5.06 -13.29 1.84
C LYS A 31 6.47 -13.62 2.30
N GLN A 32 6.94 -12.87 3.28
CA GLN A 32 8.25 -13.05 3.89
C GLN A 32 8.27 -12.44 5.28
N LEU A 33 9.28 -12.80 6.08
CA LEU A 33 9.57 -12.12 7.33
C LEU A 33 10.34 -10.82 7.05
N ASP A 34 9.92 -9.74 7.70
CA ASP A 34 10.62 -8.47 7.84
C ASP A 34 10.91 -8.28 9.33
N GLY A 35 12.12 -8.68 9.74
CA GLY A 35 12.42 -8.97 11.14
C GLY A 35 11.53 -10.10 11.66
N GLU A 36 10.77 -9.83 12.72
CA GLU A 36 9.84 -10.79 13.33
C GLU A 36 8.42 -10.74 12.71
N LYS A 37 8.17 -9.81 11.78
CA LYS A 37 6.83 -9.57 11.24
C LYS A 37 6.65 -10.28 9.90
N LEU A 38 5.60 -11.07 9.77
CA LEU A 38 5.18 -11.59 8.48
C LEU A 38 4.52 -10.47 7.66
N VAL A 39 5.11 -10.15 6.51
CA VAL A 39 4.64 -9.10 5.58
C VAL A 39 4.49 -9.65 4.17
N ILE A 40 3.81 -8.90 3.30
CA ILE A 40 3.78 -9.13 1.85
C ILE A 40 4.61 -8.04 1.19
N ARG A 41 5.74 -8.41 0.61
CA ARG A 41 6.59 -7.53 -0.19
C ARG A 41 6.03 -7.39 -1.61
N VAL A 42 5.92 -6.15 -2.09
CA VAL A 42 5.44 -5.79 -3.43
C VAL A 42 6.63 -5.41 -4.31
N GLY A 43 6.90 -6.19 -5.35
CA GLY A 43 7.83 -5.81 -6.42
C GLY A 43 7.06 -5.33 -7.65
N VAL A 44 7.52 -4.25 -8.28
CA VAL A 44 6.96 -3.74 -9.55
C VAL A 44 8.03 -3.91 -10.62
N ASP A 45 7.70 -4.68 -11.66
CA ASP A 45 8.62 -5.12 -12.72
C ASP A 45 9.92 -5.75 -12.19
N GLY A 46 9.79 -6.47 -11.07
CA GLY A 46 10.92 -7.14 -10.39
C GLY A 46 11.68 -6.26 -9.39
N TRP A 47 11.37 -4.97 -9.30
CA TRP A 47 12.13 -4.02 -8.49
C TRP A 47 11.34 -3.45 -7.32
N ILE A 48 12.09 -2.91 -6.36
CA ILE A 48 11.62 -1.94 -5.37
C ILE A 48 12.63 -0.80 -5.41
N LYS A 49 12.16 0.42 -5.63
CA LYS A 49 13.02 1.61 -5.61
C LYS A 49 12.55 2.54 -4.50
N GLY A 50 13.50 3.11 -3.75
CA GLY A 50 13.19 4.07 -2.68
C GLY A 50 12.41 5.29 -3.19
N ALA A 51 12.73 5.76 -4.40
CA ALA A 51 12.03 6.88 -5.04
C ALA A 51 10.51 6.62 -5.18
N TRP A 52 10.08 5.38 -5.37
CA TRP A 52 8.66 5.03 -5.52
C TRP A 52 7.85 5.13 -4.22
N MET A 53 8.51 5.42 -3.09
CA MET A 53 7.87 5.57 -1.78
C MET A 53 7.42 7.01 -1.47
N SER A 54 7.87 7.97 -2.27
CA SER A 54 7.54 9.39 -2.12
C SER A 54 6.10 9.70 -2.53
N VAL A 55 5.54 10.73 -1.89
CA VAL A 55 4.20 11.26 -2.18
C VAL A 55 4.24 12.77 -2.33
N ASP A 56 3.32 13.29 -3.14
CA ASP A 56 3.11 14.73 -3.32
C ASP A 56 2.49 15.39 -2.06
N GLU A 57 2.29 16.70 -2.12
CA GLU A 57 1.68 17.48 -1.03
C GLU A 57 0.23 17.05 -0.67
N HIS A 58 -0.45 16.35 -1.58
CA HIS A 58 -1.77 15.80 -1.39
C HIS A 58 -1.76 14.34 -0.90
N GLY A 59 -0.58 13.72 -0.80
CA GLY A 59 -0.39 12.35 -0.34
C GLY A 59 -0.61 11.30 -1.43
N HIS A 60 -0.54 11.68 -2.71
CA HIS A 60 -0.55 10.75 -3.84
C HIS A 60 0.88 10.31 -4.21
N PRO A 61 1.10 9.07 -4.65
CA PRO A 61 2.42 8.63 -5.10
C PRO A 61 2.94 9.50 -6.25
N GLU A 62 4.19 9.98 -6.14
CA GLU A 62 4.85 10.75 -7.22
C GLU A 62 5.19 9.87 -8.42
N HIS A 63 5.41 8.57 -8.16
CA HIS A 63 5.71 7.57 -9.17
C HIS A 63 4.53 6.60 -9.37
N PRO A 64 4.20 6.20 -10.62
CA PRO A 64 3.12 5.26 -10.90
C PRO A 64 3.21 3.94 -10.11
N GLU A 65 4.41 3.42 -9.92
CA GLU A 65 4.69 2.16 -9.21
C GLU A 65 4.28 2.25 -7.72
N GLY A 66 4.39 3.44 -7.12
CA GLY A 66 3.97 3.69 -5.75
C GLY A 66 2.47 3.51 -5.53
N ARG A 67 1.65 3.49 -6.59
CA ARG A 67 0.21 3.20 -6.49
C ARG A 67 -0.08 1.77 -6.02
N PHE A 68 0.86 0.82 -6.18
CA PHE A 68 0.73 -0.55 -5.66
C PHE A 68 1.13 -0.67 -4.18
N TYR A 69 1.76 0.36 -3.64
CA TYR A 69 2.31 0.38 -2.28
C TYR A 69 1.25 0.80 -1.27
N ARG A 70 1.46 0.38 -0.02
CA ARG A 70 0.57 0.66 1.09
C ARG A 70 0.70 2.12 1.54
N PRO A 71 -0.37 2.92 1.60
CA PRO A 71 -0.29 4.27 2.12
C PRO A 71 0.02 4.26 3.62
N HIS A 72 1.08 4.95 4.02
CA HIS A 72 1.42 5.19 5.41
C HIS A 72 0.90 6.56 5.83
N ARG A 73 -0.08 6.55 6.74
CA ARG A 73 -0.77 7.77 7.16
C ARG A 73 -0.29 8.26 8.51
N TYR A 74 0.00 9.55 8.59
CA TYR A 74 0.46 10.21 9.81
C TYR A 74 -0.22 11.58 9.98
N ARG A 75 -0.30 12.06 11.21
CA ARG A 75 -0.79 13.41 11.53
C ARG A 75 0.40 14.26 11.93
N ALA A 76 0.64 15.37 11.24
CA ALA A 76 1.75 16.27 11.58
C ALA A 76 1.67 16.76 13.03
N CYS A 77 0.46 17.07 13.51
CA CYS A 77 0.20 17.35 14.92
C CYS A 77 -0.70 16.29 15.57
N LYS A 78 -0.38 15.93 16.82
CA LYS A 78 -1.19 15.01 17.62
C LYS A 78 -2.55 15.63 17.93
N LEU A 79 -3.62 14.82 17.91
CA LEU A 79 -4.99 15.27 18.21
C LEU A 79 -5.13 15.90 19.60
N LYS A 80 -4.31 15.48 20.59
CA LYS A 80 -4.30 16.09 21.92
C LYS A 80 -3.95 17.58 21.93
N SER A 81 -3.24 18.06 20.90
CA SER A 81 -2.86 19.47 20.76
C SER A 81 -3.94 20.31 20.07
N TYR A 82 -5.00 19.68 19.55
CA TYR A 82 -6.06 20.35 18.79
C TYR A 82 -6.72 21.52 19.54
N PRO A 83 -7.08 21.43 20.84
CA PRO A 83 -7.69 22.55 21.54
C PRO A 83 -6.78 23.78 21.61
N SER A 84 -5.48 23.57 21.81
CA SER A 84 -4.49 24.65 21.82
C SER A 84 -4.28 25.24 20.42
N LEU A 85 -4.16 24.38 19.40
CA LEU A 85 -4.03 24.81 18.00
C LEU A 85 -5.23 25.64 17.55
N LYS A 86 -6.45 25.22 17.90
CA LYS A 86 -7.68 25.93 17.58
C LYS A 86 -7.74 27.33 18.22
N LYS A 87 -7.21 27.48 19.43
CA LYS A 87 -7.12 28.79 20.12
C LYS A 87 -6.13 29.73 19.44
N VAL A 88 -4.99 29.22 18.98
CA VAL A 88 -3.90 30.05 18.41
C VAL A 88 -4.12 30.36 16.92
N PHE A 89 -4.50 29.35 16.12
CA PHE A 89 -4.56 29.44 14.65
C PHE A 89 -5.99 29.42 14.10
N GLY A 90 -6.99 29.28 14.97
CA GLY A 90 -8.38 29.08 14.57
C GLY A 90 -8.69 27.66 14.09
N LYS A 91 -9.98 27.41 13.81
CA LYS A 91 -10.49 26.07 13.48
C LYS A 91 -9.88 25.49 12.20
N LYS A 92 -9.91 26.26 11.11
CA LYS A 92 -9.49 25.79 9.77
C LYS A 92 -8.05 25.27 9.78
N GLN A 93 -7.13 26.04 10.36
CA GLN A 93 -5.71 25.69 10.38
C GLN A 93 -5.42 24.56 11.39
N ALA A 94 -6.14 24.52 12.53
CA ALA A 94 -6.03 23.39 13.47
C ALA A 94 -6.53 22.06 12.85
N ASP A 95 -7.61 22.09 12.08
CA ASP A 95 -8.12 20.94 11.34
C ASP A 95 -7.05 20.45 10.33
N GLU A 96 -6.42 21.39 9.62
CA GLU A 96 -5.39 21.09 8.65
C GLU A 96 -4.15 20.44 9.29
N MET A 97 -3.61 21.05 10.35
CA MET A 97 -2.40 20.58 11.04
C MET A 97 -2.60 19.21 11.70
N THR A 98 -3.84 18.90 12.10
CA THR A 98 -4.16 17.61 12.70
C THR A 98 -4.74 16.59 11.71
N ALA A 99 -4.90 16.95 10.43
CA ALA A 99 -5.43 16.05 9.41
C ALA A 99 -4.55 14.81 9.26
N LEU A 100 -5.21 13.66 9.06
CA LEU A 100 -4.50 12.41 8.77
C LEU A 100 -4.17 12.39 7.28
N ARG A 101 -2.88 12.51 6.94
CA ARG A 101 -2.40 12.54 5.56
C ARG A 101 -1.51 11.34 5.27
N THR A 102 -1.48 10.90 4.02
CA THR A 102 -0.46 9.95 3.56
C THR A 102 0.86 10.70 3.46
N VAL A 103 1.90 10.23 4.14
CA VAL A 103 3.24 10.89 4.14
C VAL A 103 4.29 10.11 3.37
N GLN A 104 4.01 8.84 3.09
CA GLN A 104 4.81 7.96 2.24
C GLN A 104 3.94 6.76 1.84
N VAL A 105 4.40 6.01 0.85
CA VAL A 105 3.86 4.68 0.53
C VAL A 105 4.93 3.61 0.75
N SER A 106 4.52 2.45 1.28
CA SER A 106 5.44 1.37 1.66
C SER A 106 5.22 0.13 0.77
N PRO A 107 6.29 -0.51 0.27
CA PRO A 107 6.16 -1.74 -0.52
C PRO A 107 5.72 -2.95 0.32
N TYR A 108 5.54 -2.80 1.62
CA TYR A 108 5.20 -3.89 2.53
C TYR A 108 3.76 -3.77 3.00
N TRP A 109 2.98 -4.82 2.78
CA TRP A 109 1.62 -4.96 3.32
C TRP A 109 1.60 -5.91 4.50
N ASN A 110 0.76 -5.61 5.50
CA ASN A 110 0.67 -6.43 6.71
C ASN A 110 -0.26 -7.64 6.54
N SER A 111 -1.19 -7.60 5.58
CA SER A 111 -2.15 -8.68 5.39
C SER A 111 -2.68 -8.76 3.95
N PRO A 112 -3.03 -9.97 3.46
CA PRO A 112 -3.63 -10.13 2.13
C PRO A 112 -4.93 -9.33 1.98
N ARG A 113 -5.75 -9.30 3.04
CA ARG A 113 -7.04 -8.60 3.04
C ARG A 113 -6.91 -7.11 2.73
N THR A 114 -5.95 -6.43 3.36
CA THR A 114 -5.74 -4.99 3.15
C THR A 114 -5.18 -4.69 1.76
N LEU A 115 -4.26 -5.52 1.28
CA LEU A 115 -3.73 -5.47 -0.08
C LEU A 115 -4.86 -5.66 -1.12
N ILE A 116 -5.67 -6.70 -0.98
CA ILE A 116 -6.77 -7.02 -1.91
C ILE A 116 -7.80 -5.89 -1.94
N SER A 117 -8.14 -5.31 -0.79
CA SER A 117 -9.05 -4.16 -0.72
C SER A 117 -8.51 -2.96 -1.49
N HIS A 118 -7.21 -2.68 -1.36
CA HIS A 118 -6.53 -1.62 -2.11
C HIS A 118 -6.54 -1.88 -3.61
N LEU A 119 -6.18 -3.09 -4.04
CA LEU A 119 -6.18 -3.48 -5.45
C LEU A 119 -7.59 -3.42 -6.06
N LYS A 120 -8.63 -3.85 -5.36
CA LYS A 120 -10.03 -3.72 -5.80
C LYS A 120 -10.41 -2.27 -6.09
N LYS A 121 -9.94 -1.35 -5.26
CA LYS A 121 -10.27 0.07 -5.37
C LYS A 121 -9.50 0.75 -6.51
N HIS A 122 -8.22 0.44 -6.67
CA HIS A 122 -7.31 1.19 -7.54
C HIS A 122 -6.99 0.49 -8.87
N PHE A 123 -7.20 -0.83 -8.94
CA PHE A 123 -6.88 -1.69 -10.09
C PHE A 123 -7.97 -2.78 -10.27
N PRO A 124 -9.25 -2.40 -10.44
CA PRO A 124 -10.34 -3.37 -10.59
C PRO A 124 -10.15 -4.30 -11.79
N ASP A 125 -9.47 -3.81 -12.84
CA ASP A 125 -9.23 -4.52 -14.10
C ASP A 125 -7.93 -5.35 -14.11
N MET A 126 -7.29 -5.53 -12.94
CA MET A 126 -6.07 -6.34 -12.86
C MET A 126 -6.31 -7.79 -13.32
N GLU A 127 -5.27 -8.42 -13.84
CA GLU A 127 -5.24 -9.81 -14.26
C GLU A 127 -4.28 -10.61 -13.40
N LEU A 128 -4.67 -11.82 -12.99
CA LEU A 128 -3.76 -12.75 -12.32
C LEU A 128 -2.90 -13.47 -13.37
N VAL A 129 -1.60 -13.53 -13.11
CA VAL A 129 -0.69 -14.35 -13.91
C VAL A 129 -0.70 -15.75 -13.30
N SER A 130 -1.16 -16.75 -14.07
CA SER A 130 -1.08 -18.15 -13.66
C SER A 130 0.38 -18.53 -13.48
N SER A 131 0.74 -19.05 -12.30
CA SER A 131 2.04 -19.69 -12.12
C SER A 131 1.98 -21.05 -12.80
N GLU A 132 2.47 -21.15 -14.04
CA GLU A 132 2.91 -22.44 -14.54
C GLU A 132 4.01 -22.92 -13.59
N VAL A 133 3.72 -24.02 -12.90
CA VAL A 133 4.66 -24.67 -11.98
C VAL A 133 5.85 -25.08 -12.83
N ALA A 134 6.98 -24.38 -12.68
CA ALA A 134 8.26 -24.90 -13.14
C ALA A 134 8.50 -26.18 -12.33
N SER A 135 8.33 -27.31 -13.01
CA SER A 135 8.69 -28.66 -12.53
C SER A 135 10.17 -28.75 -12.19
#